data_AF-A0A955RL72-F1
#
_entry.id   AF-A0A955RL72-F1
#
_cell.length_a   1.000
_cell.length_b   1.000
_cell.length_c   1.000
_cell.angle_alpha   90.00
_cell.angle_beta   90.00
_cell.angle_gamma   90.00
#
_symmetry.space_group_name_H-M   'P 1'
#
loop_
_entity.id
_entity.type
_entity.pdbx_description
1 polymer ?
#
loop_
_entity_poly.entity_id
_entity_poly.type
_entity_poly.pdbx_seq_one_letter_code
_entity_poly.pdbx_strand_id
1 'polypeptide(L)' 'MEKTIKVNGMHCNACVMLIRIELEENGFEKNIDSINLLEDNKGQVKVINIKDEDETKIISLINNLDNYEVI' A
#
# COMPACT_ATOMS: atom_id res chain seq x y z
N MET A 1 -12.78 6.73 6.48
CA MET A 1 -12.94 7.10 5.05
C MET A 1 -12.34 6.01 4.17
N GLU A 2 -12.55 6.06 2.85
CA GLU A 2 -11.90 5.18 1.88
C GLU A 2 -10.87 5.99 1.07
N LYS A 3 -9.69 5.40 0.82
CA LYS A 3 -8.63 5.98 -0.02
C LYS A 3 -8.01 4.93 -0.93
N THR A 4 -7.48 5.41 -2.05
CA THR A 4 -6.74 4.62 -3.02
C THR A 4 -5.35 5.23 -3.17
N ILE A 5 -4.32 4.43 -2.92
CA ILE A 5 -2.92 4.83 -2.97
C ILE A 5 -2.28 4.11 -4.15
N LYS A 6 -1.66 4.85 -5.07
CA LYS A 6 -0.92 4.27 -6.20
C LYS A 6 0.55 4.16 -5.83
N VAL A 7 1.17 3.08 -6.26
CA VAL A 7 2.54 2.72 -5.87
C VAL A 7 3.33 2.32 -7.11
N ASN A 8 4.50 2.92 -7.32
CA ASN A 8 5.54 2.44 -8.22
C ASN A 8 6.39 1.36 -7.54
N GLY A 9 6.95 0.43 -8.31
CA GLY A 9 7.83 -0.65 -7.82
C GLY A 9 7.14 -2.01 -7.69
N MET A 10 5.82 -2.07 -7.87
CA MET A 10 5.03 -3.29 -7.80
C MET A 10 4.93 -3.97 -9.17
N HIS A 11 5.58 -5.12 -9.36
CA HIS A 11 5.64 -5.81 -10.66
C HIS A 11 5.29 -7.30 -10.58
N CYS A 12 5.12 -7.85 -9.38
CA CYS A 12 4.77 -9.26 -9.19
C CYS A 12 3.95 -9.50 -7.93
N ASN A 13 3.40 -10.71 -7.79
CA ASN A 13 2.59 -11.08 -6.62
C ASN A 13 3.38 -11.01 -5.31
N ALA A 14 4.71 -11.16 -5.35
CA ALA A 14 5.54 -10.97 -4.16
C ALA A 14 5.53 -9.51 -3.67
N CYS A 15 5.48 -8.52 -4.59
CA CYS A 15 5.33 -7.11 -4.23
C CYS A 15 4.01 -6.85 -3.49
N VAL A 16 2.92 -7.49 -3.94
CA VAL A 16 1.61 -7.41 -3.28
C VAL A 16 1.69 -7.95 -1.86
N MET A 17 2.32 -9.12 -1.68
CA MET A 17 2.48 -9.73 -0.36
C MET A 17 3.38 -8.91 0.56
N LEU A 18 4.46 -8.33 0.02
CA LEU A 18 5.38 -7.49 0.80
C LEU A 18 4.67 -6.24 1.35
N ILE A 19 3.91 -5.51 0.51
CA ILE A 19 3.12 -4.38 0.99
C ILE A 19 2.05 -4.82 1.98
N ARG A 20 1.39 -5.95 1.73
CA ARG A 20 0.41 -6.51 2.67
C ARG A 20 1.02 -6.74 4.05
N ILE A 21 2.14 -7.46 4.11
CA ILE A 21 2.85 -7.78 5.35
C ILE A 21 3.24 -6.50 6.08
N GLU A 22 3.86 -5.54 5.38
CA GLU A 22 4.27 -4.26 5.99
C GLU A 22 3.08 -3.53 6.64
N LEU A 23 1.94 -3.47 5.95
CA LEU A 23 0.74 -2.82 6.49
C LEU A 23 0.11 -3.61 7.65
N GLU A 24 0.10 -4.94 7.57
CA GLU A 24 -0.41 -5.82 8.62
C GLU A 24 0.43 -5.73 9.90
N GLU A 25 1.76 -5.76 9.78
CA GLU A 25 2.70 -5.62 10.91
C GLU A 25 2.60 -4.24 11.60
N ASN A 26 2.15 -3.22 10.85
CA ASN A 26 1.89 -1.88 11.38
C ASN A 26 0.43 -1.65 11.81
N GLY A 27 -0.40 -2.70 11.88
CA GLY A 27 -1.74 -2.65 12.44
C GLY A 27 -2.86 -2.23 11.48
N PHE A 28 -2.60 -2.18 10.18
CA PHE A 28 -3.58 -1.81 9.15
C PHE A 28 -4.30 -2.99 8.50
N GLU A 29 -4.16 -4.22 9.02
CA GLU A 29 -4.78 -5.44 8.47
C GLU A 29 -6.28 -5.25 8.15
N LYS A 30 -7.04 -4.68 9.10
CA LYS A 30 -8.48 -4.45 8.97
C LYS A 30 -8.85 -3.28 8.07
N ASN A 31 -7.86 -2.48 7.68
CA ASN A 31 -8.01 -1.32 6.82
C ASN A 31 -7.68 -1.63 5.36
N ILE A 32 -7.08 -2.78 5.04
CA ILE A 32 -6.77 -3.17 3.66
C ILE A 32 -8.03 -3.74 3.00
N ASP A 33 -8.56 -3.05 2.00
CA ASP A 33 -9.67 -3.54 1.17
C ASP A 33 -9.13 -4.40 0.01
N SER A 34 -8.14 -3.88 -0.73
CA SER A 34 -7.46 -4.66 -1.78
C SER A 34 -6.07 -4.13 -2.10
N ILE A 35 -5.20 -5.00 -2.61
CA ILE A 35 -3.88 -4.64 -3.14
C ILE A 35 -3.77 -5.31 -4.51
N ASN A 36 -3.68 -4.51 -5.57
CA ASN A 36 -3.70 -4.99 -6.95
C ASN A 36 -2.45 -4.55 -7.71
N LEU A 37 -1.97 -5.41 -8.62
CA LEU A 37 -0.98 -5.01 -9.61
C LEU A 37 -1.68 -4.24 -10.74
N LEU A 38 -0.98 -3.23 -11.22
CA LEU A 38 -1.31 -2.47 -12.42
C LEU A 38 -0.22 -2.71 -13.47
N GLU A 39 -0.40 -2.15 -14.67
CA GLU A 39 0.62 -2.15 -15.71
C GLU A 39 1.82 -1.26 -15.34
N ASP A 40 2.93 -1.39 -16.06
CA ASP A 40 4.13 -0.53 -15.94
C ASP A 40 4.78 -0.49 -14.54
N ASN A 41 4.92 -1.66 -13.89
CA ASN A 41 5.52 -1.79 -12.55
C ASN A 41 4.82 -0.94 -11.48
N LYS A 42 3.49 -0.82 -11.60
CA LYS A 42 2.65 -0.12 -10.63
C LYS A 42 1.74 -1.06 -9.90
N GLY A 43 1.23 -0.58 -8.78
CA GLY A 43 0.11 -1.20 -8.10
C GLY A 43 -0.75 -0.18 -7.39
N GLN A 44 -1.80 -0.71 -6.77
CA GLN A 44 -2.83 0.08 -6.12
C GLN A 44 -3.19 -0.58 -4.80
N VAL A 45 -3.13 0.21 -3.74
CA VAL A 45 -3.55 -0.18 -2.39
C VAL A 45 -4.84 0.57 -2.08
N LYS A 46 -5.95 -0.15 -1.92
CA LYS A 46 -7.23 0.40 -1.50
C LYS A 46 -7.40 0.16 -0.01
N VAL A 47 -7.63 1.23 0.74
CA VAL A 47 -7.78 1.21 2.19
C VAL A 47 -9.09 1.85 2.64
N ILE A 48 -9.69 1.28 3.68
CA ILE A 48 -10.99 1.66 4.23
C ILE A 48 -10.87 1.93 5.73
N ASN A 49 -11.82 2.70 6.27
CA ASN A 49 -11.92 3.02 7.70
C ASN A 49 -10.66 3.67 8.30
N ILE A 50 -9.86 4.34 7.48
CA ILE A 50 -8.68 5.09 7.92
C ILE A 50 -9.02 6.55 8.22
N LYS A 51 -8.12 7.28 8.88
CA LYS A 51 -8.08 8.74 9.01
C LYS A 51 -6.93 9.34 8.17
N ASP A 52 -6.85 10.66 8.06
CA ASP A 52 -5.76 11.34 7.33
C ASP A 52 -4.37 11.06 7.95
N GLU A 53 -4.30 10.91 9.27
CA GLU A 53 -3.05 10.51 9.97
C GLU A 53 -2.60 9.10 9.60
N ASP A 54 -3.55 8.19 9.35
CA ASP A 54 -3.27 6.82 8.96
C ASP A 54 -2.82 6.76 7.50
N GLU A 55 -3.45 7.53 6.62
CA GLU A 55 -3.02 7.69 5.22
C GLU A 55 -1.55 8.15 5.15
N THR A 56 -1.18 9.16 5.92
CA THR A 56 0.19 9.68 5.98
C THR A 56 1.19 8.60 6.45
N LYS A 57 0.80 7.80 7.46
CA LYS A 57 1.61 6.66 7.93
C LYS A 57 1.75 5.59 6.86
N ILE A 58 0.65 5.18 6.23
CA ILE A 58 0.65 4.17 5.16
C ILE A 58 1.56 4.58 4.00
N ILE A 59 1.46 5.85 3.56
CA ILE A 59 2.34 6.39 2.52
C ILE A 59 3.81 6.32 2.95
N SER A 60 4.10 6.69 4.20
CA SER A 60 5.47 6.66 4.74
C SER A 60 6.01 5.24 4.81
N LEU A 61 5.20 4.26 5.23
CA LEU A 61 5.59 2.85 5.28
C LEU A 61 5.91 2.33 3.87
N ILE A 62 5.06 2.60 2.88
CA ILE A 62 5.28 2.16 1.50
C ILE A 62 6.56 2.79 0.93
N ASN A 63 6.79 4.09 1.16
CA ASN A 63 7.99 4.79 0.68
C ASN A 63 9.28 4.35 1.38
N ASN A 64 9.20 3.72 2.55
CA ASN A 64 10.36 3.18 3.26
C ASN A 64 10.79 1.80 2.73
N LEU A 65 9.97 1.16 1.88
CA LEU A 65 10.32 -0.10 1.24
C LEU A 65 11.29 0.15 0.08
N ASP A 66 12.32 -0.68 -0.04
CA ASP A 66 13.34 -0.54 -1.08
C ASP A 66 12.74 -0.60 -2.49
N ASN A 67 12.92 0.47 -3.26
CA ASN A 67 12.43 0.64 -4.64
C ASN A 67 10.90 0.80 -4.77
N TYR A 68 10.20 1.25 -3.72
CA TYR A 68 8.78 1.62 -3.79
C TYR A 68 8.57 3.12 -3.61
N GLU A 69 7.59 3.67 -4.31
CA GLU A 69 7.23 5.10 -4.22
C GLU A 69 5.73 5.30 -4.46
N VAL A 70 5.07 6.06 -3.59
CA VAL A 70 3.68 6.48 -3.78
C VAL A 70 3.60 7.64 -4.77
N ILE A 71 2.65 7.56 -5.72
CA ILE A 71 2.44 8.55 -6.81
C ILE A 71 1.02 9.11 -6.90
#